data_AF-A0A1S2MLK3-F1
#
_entry.id   AF-A0A1S2MLK3-F1
#
_cell.length_a   1.000
_cell.length_b   1.000
_cell.length_c   1.000
_cell.angle_alpha   90.00
_cell.angle_beta   90.00
_cell.angle_gamma   90.00
#
_symmetry.space_group_name_H-M   'P 1'
#
loop_
_entity.id
_entity.type
_entity.pdbx_description
1 polymer ?
#
loop_
_entity_poly.entity_id
_entity_poly.type
_entity_poly.pdbx_seq_one_letter_code
_entity_poly.pdbx_strand_id
1 'polypeptide(L)' 'MSIILGIIIIILLVVSLIPNFKAVKNSKANGEKNPRFAIMVGIDAILLVLVVVTLLFQFLN' A
#
# COMPACT_ATOMS: atom_id res chain seq x y z
N MET A 1 -3.50 -14.05 -17.64
CA MET A 1 -4.13 -12.78 -17.19
C MET A 1 -3.95 -12.51 -15.70
N SER A 2 -4.07 -13.50 -14.81
CA SER A 2 -4.08 -13.31 -13.35
C SER A 2 -2.75 -12.81 -12.71
N ILE A 3 -1.61 -13.42 -13.06
CA ILE A 3 -0.32 -13.10 -12.39
C ILE A 3 0.25 -11.75 -12.83
N ILE A 4 0.15 -11.42 -14.13
CA ILE A 4 0.62 -10.14 -14.69
C ILE A 4 -0.13 -8.97 -14.06
N LEU A 5 -1.45 -9.09 -13.90
CA LEU A 5 -2.26 -8.10 -13.18
C LEU A 5 -1.84 -7.95 -11.72
N GLY A 6 -1.58 -9.06 -11.02
CA GLY A 6 -1.11 -9.03 -9.63
C GLY A 6 0.24 -8.31 -9.47
N ILE A 7 1.19 -8.55 -10.39
CA ILE A 7 2.48 -7.86 -10.40
C ILE A 7 2.29 -6.35 -10.64
N ILE A 8 1.44 -5.96 -11.60
CA ILE A 8 1.14 -4.56 -11.88
C ILE A 8 0.53 -3.86 -10.65
N ILE A 9 -0.40 -4.52 -9.96
CA ILE A 9 -1.02 -3.99 -8.73
C ILE A 9 0.02 -3.80 -7.63
N ILE A 10 0.95 -4.75 -7.44
CA ILE A 10 2.03 -4.61 -6.47
C ILE A 10 2.89 -3.38 -6.80
N ILE A 11 3.29 -3.20 -8.07
CA ILE A 11 4.11 -2.07 -8.47
C ILE A 11 3.37 -0.75 -8.19
N LEU A 12 2.08 -0.66 -8.53
CA LEU A 12 1.27 0.53 -8.28
C LEU A 12 1.15 0.84 -6.78
N LEU A 13 0.93 -0.18 -5.94
CA LEU A 13 0.85 -0.03 -4.49
C LEU A 13 2.19 0.42 -3.88
N VAL A 14 3.31 -0.14 -4.33
CA VAL A 14 4.63 0.29 -3.84
C VAL A 14 4.92 1.74 -4.22
N VAL A 15 4.56 2.14 -5.44
CA VAL A 15 4.72 3.53 -5.90
C VAL A 15 3.79 4.48 -5.14
N SER A 16 2.58 4.07 -4.74
CA SER A 16 1.65 4.89 -3.94
C SER A 16 2.03 4.97 -2.46
N LEU A 17 2.64 3.92 -1.92
CA LEU A 17 3.11 3.88 -0.53
C LEU A 17 4.15 4.98 -0.26
N ILE A 18 5.09 5.20 -1.19
CA ILE A 18 6.20 6.16 -1.02
C ILE A 18 5.71 7.60 -0.71
N PRO A 19 4.85 8.23 -1.56
CA PRO A 19 4.33 9.57 -1.29
C PRO A 19 3.40 9.58 -0.06
N ASN A 20 2.62 8.52 0.18
CA ASN A 20 1.75 8.42 1.35
C ASN A 20 2.56 8.40 2.67
N PHE A 21 3.66 7.63 2.72
CA PHE A 21 4.57 7.62 3.87
C PHE A 21 5.24 8.99 4.08
N LYS A 22 5.67 9.63 2.99
CA LYS A 22 6.26 10.98 3.06
C LYS A 22 5.25 12.00 3.57
N ALA A 23 4.00 11.93 3.13
CA ALA A 23 2.92 12.78 3.60
C ALA A 23 2.67 12.59 5.10
N VAL A 24 2.59 11.35 5.61
CA VAL A 24 2.46 11.08 7.05
C VAL A 24 3.63 11.62 7.86
N LYS A 25 4.86 11.43 7.39
CA LYS A 25 6.06 11.95 8.06
C LYS A 25 6.06 13.47 8.12
N ASN A 26 5.69 14.13 7.03
CA ASN A 26 5.60 15.59 6.95
C ASN A 26 4.46 16.14 7.82
N SER A 27 3.29 15.49 7.85
CA SER A 27 2.19 15.89 8.73
C SER A 27 2.53 15.72 10.21
N LYS A 28 3.23 14.64 10.58
CA LYS A 28 3.77 14.48 11.94
C LYS A 28 4.79 15.55 12.30
N ALA A 29 5.65 15.96 11.36
CA ALA A 29 6.66 17.00 11.58
C ALA A 29 6.05 18.40 11.71
N ASN A 30 4.96 18.68 10.98
CA ASN A 30 4.28 19.97 11.00
C ASN A 30 3.27 20.13 12.16
N GLY A 31 3.14 19.14 13.05
CA GLY A 31 2.18 19.17 14.17
C GLY A 31 0.71 19.00 13.75
N GLU A 32 0.41 18.99 12.45
CA GLU A 32 -0.90 18.63 11.90
C GLU A 32 -1.14 17.13 12.08
N LYS A 33 -1.83 16.77 13.16
CA LYS A 33 -2.46 15.45 13.30
C LYS A 33 -3.61 15.34 12.29
N ASN A 34 -3.31 15.27 11.00
CA ASN A 34 -4.28 14.93 9.98
C ASN A 34 -4.31 13.40 9.84
N PRO A 35 -5.25 12.71 10.49
CA PRO A 35 -5.30 11.24 10.50
C PRO A 35 -5.52 10.66 9.11
N ARG A 36 -5.98 11.47 8.14
CA ARG A 36 -6.25 11.02 6.77
C ARG A 36 -5.01 10.42 6.09
N PHE A 37 -3.83 11.01 6.27
CA PHE A 37 -2.61 10.47 5.68
C PHE A 37 -2.21 9.14 6.30
N ALA A 38 -2.36 9.00 7.62
CA ALA A 38 -2.07 7.75 8.33
C ALA A 38 -3.03 6.64 7.92
N ILE A 39 -4.30 6.97 7.74
CA ILE A 39 -5.33 6.06 7.22
C ILE A 39 -5.00 5.66 5.78
N MET A 40 -4.57 6.58 4.93
CA MET A 40 -4.22 6.30 3.54
C MET A 40 -3.03 5.33 3.42
N VAL A 41 -1.98 5.51 4.23
CA VAL A 41 -0.88 4.53 4.35
C VAL A 41 -1.38 3.18 4.87
N GLY A 42 -2.27 3.20 5.88
CA GLY A 42 -2.82 1.97 6.46
C GLY A 42 -3.62 1.14 5.46
N ILE A 43 -4.46 1.79 4.65
CA ILE A 43 -5.25 1.14 3.60
C ILE A 43 -4.32 0.53 2.54
N ASP A 44 -3.34 1.30 2.06
CA ASP A 44 -2.35 0.83 1.09
C ASP A 44 -1.56 -0.40 1.60
N ALA A 45 -1.18 -0.41 2.89
CA ALA A 45 -0.52 -1.54 3.52
C ALA A 45 -1.42 -2.79 3.60
N ILE A 46 -2.69 -2.63 3.97
CA ILE A 46 -3.66 -3.74 4.02
C ILE A 46 -3.89 -4.33 2.63
N LEU A 47 -4.05 -3.47 1.61
CA LEU A 47 -4.21 -3.92 0.23
C LEU A 47 -2.99 -4.70 -0.26
N LEU A 48 -1.78 -4.24 0.07
CA LEU A 48 -0.54 -4.92 -0.29
C LEU A 48 -0.48 -6.32 0.34
N VAL A 49 -0.84 -6.46 1.63
CA VAL A 49 -0.92 -7.76 2.30
C VAL A 49 -1.93 -8.69 1.62
N LEU A 50 -3.14 -8.20 1.32
CA LEU A 50 -4.18 -9.01 0.66
C LEU A 50 -3.74 -9.51 -0.72
N VAL A 51 -3.09 -8.66 -1.52
CA VAL A 51 -2.59 -9.03 -2.85
C VAL A 51 -1.48 -10.09 -2.73
N VAL A 52 -0.54 -9.91 -1.78
CA VAL A 52 0.53 -10.89 -1.54
C VAL A 52 -0.04 -12.24 -1.10
N VAL A 53 -0.98 -12.25 -0.16
CA VAL A 53 -1.64 -13.48 0.31
C VAL A 53 -2.38 -14.16 -0.83
N THR A 54 -3.11 -13.41 -1.65
CA THR A 54 -3.85 -13.96 -2.80
C THR A 54 -2.91 -14.58 -3.83
N LEU A 55 -1.79 -13.92 -4.12
CA LEU A 55 -0.77 -14.46 -5.03
C LEU A 55 -0.09 -15.70 -4.45
N LEU A 56 0.17 -15.74 -3.14
CA LEU A 56 0.70 -16.93 -2.47
C LEU A 56 -0.27 -18.10 -2.59
N PHE A 57 -1.56 -17.90 -2.30
CA PHE A 57 -2.59 -18.94 -2.49
C PHE A 57 -2.69 -19.40 -3.94
N GLN A 58 -2.60 -18.48 -4.91
CA GLN A 58 -2.60 -18.81 -6.33
C GLN A 58 -1.34 -19.57 -6.77
N PHE A 59 -0.21 -19.40 -6.08
CA PHE A 59 1.03 -20.10 -6.39
C PHE A 59 1.10 -21.48 -5.70
N LEU A 60 0.43 -21.62 -4.55
CA LEU A 60 0.40 -22.87 -3.77
C LEU A 60 -0.63 -23.89 -4.29
N ASN A 61 -1.58 -23.46 -5.11
CA ASN A 61 -2.78 -24.19 -5.52
C ASN A 61 -2.84 -24.34 -7.04
#